data_AF-A0A4U0VYR4-F1
#
_entry.id   AF-A0A4U0VYR4-F1
#
_cell.length_a   1.000
_cell.length_b   1.000
_cell.length_c   1.000
_cell.angle_alpha   90.00
_cell.angle_beta   90.00
_cell.angle_gamma   90.00
#
_symmetry.space_group_name_H-M   'P 1'
#
loop_
_entity.id
_entity.type
_entity.pdbx_description
1 polymer ?
#
loop_
_entity_poly.entity_id
_entity_poly.type
_entity_poly.pdbx_seq_one_letter_code
_entity_poly.pdbx_strand_id
1 'polypeptide(L)'
;VQQFNLDAWSFGSAQSRSRLFIAIAAPGLKPLPHPVLTHAHPPGTGRRCLGRAVNGVPFGTRRVEPTAFTFVTASEATADLPHITDSHVQTCISFPDHRTSRDPERWLTRNLIAMVPRYSLKQNFVRAVQHGYMAQPQREMHDWRNPFQRDPNMRSWSRANPHGLFQTISTACRPRDAFHGRVLHWQEHRLLTIMEARRAQGFLDHEVIVGLPSSRWRIVGNSVARPVALGLGMSIREAWLGNAPDDRGSKRAEPRVVVEVRDASTEAEFASEAGS
;
A
#
# COMPACT_ATOMS: atom_id res chain seq x y z
N VAL A 1 11.94 16.60 18.18
CA VAL A 1 11.24 15.46 17.55
C VAL A 1 10.01 15.99 16.84
N GLN A 2 9.75 15.55 15.61
CA GLN A 2 8.56 15.91 14.83
C GLN A 2 7.78 14.66 14.41
N GLN A 3 6.48 14.82 14.22
CA GLN A 3 5.57 13.75 13.83
C GLN A 3 4.77 14.17 12.59
N PHE A 4 4.71 13.30 11.60
CA PHE A 4 4.01 13.55 10.34
C PHE A 4 2.99 12.45 10.07
N ASN A 5 1.71 12.81 9.97
CA ASN A 5 0.68 11.89 9.50
C ASN A 5 0.50 12.12 8.00
N LEU A 6 1.15 11.28 7.19
CA LEU A 6 1.21 11.44 5.75
C LEU A 6 0.30 10.45 5.06
N ASP A 7 -0.50 10.96 4.13
CA ASP A 7 -1.39 10.18 3.29
C ASP A 7 -0.72 9.94 1.93
N ALA A 8 -0.64 8.67 1.50
CA ALA A 8 0.04 8.31 0.26
C ALA A 8 -0.52 9.03 -0.98
N TRP A 9 -1.83 9.21 -1.03
CA TRP A 9 -2.49 9.88 -2.15
C TRP A 9 -2.17 11.36 -2.25
N SER A 10 -1.80 12.03 -1.15
CA SER A 10 -1.39 13.44 -1.20
C SER A 10 -0.03 13.66 -1.86
N PHE A 11 0.67 12.57 -2.18
CA PHE A 11 1.93 12.57 -2.93
C PHE A 11 1.78 11.93 -4.33
N GLY A 12 0.57 11.58 -4.75
CA GLY A 12 0.29 11.02 -6.08
C GLY A 12 0.18 9.49 -6.16
N SER A 13 0.23 8.78 -5.03
CA SER A 13 -0.06 7.34 -5.02
C SER A 13 -1.58 7.09 -5.09
N ALA A 14 -2.03 6.20 -5.98
CA ALA A 14 -3.46 5.89 -6.14
C ALA A 14 -4.03 4.99 -5.02
N GLN A 15 -3.48 5.05 -3.80
CA GLN A 15 -3.81 4.15 -2.69
C GLN A 15 -4.25 4.92 -1.44
N SER A 16 -5.31 4.44 -0.79
CA SER A 16 -5.83 4.95 0.49
C SER A 16 -5.01 4.47 1.69
N ARG A 17 -3.75 4.92 1.83
CA ARG A 17 -2.85 4.52 2.93
C ARG A 17 -2.28 5.73 3.67
N SER A 18 -2.57 5.82 4.97
CA SER A 18 -1.95 6.81 5.87
C SER A 18 -0.86 6.15 6.72
N ARG A 19 0.23 6.87 6.99
CA ARG A 19 1.33 6.43 7.86
C ARG A 19 1.81 7.57 8.75
N LEU A 20 2.13 7.23 9.99
CA LEU A 20 2.79 8.12 10.94
C LEU A 20 4.31 7.97 10.78
N PHE A 21 4.98 9.06 10.49
CA PHE A 21 6.44 9.16 10.46
C PHE A 21 6.91 9.98 11.65
N ILE A 22 7.98 9.53 12.31
CA ILE A 22 8.62 10.25 13.40
C ILE A 22 10.01 10.65 12.92
N ALA A 23 10.29 11.95 12.91
CA ALA A 23 11.60 12.49 12.55
C ALA A 23 12.28 13.09 13.77
N ILE A 24 13.55 12.73 13.95
CA ILE A 24 14.38 13.17 15.06
C ILE A 24 15.62 13.80 14.46
N ALA A 25 15.93 15.03 14.89
CA ALA A 25 17.17 15.72 14.56
C ALA A 25 17.99 15.84 15.85
N ALA A 26 19.32 15.76 15.72
CA ALA A 26 20.22 15.98 16.84
C ALA A 26 20.07 17.42 17.38
N PRO A 27 20.36 17.67 18.67
CA PRO A 27 20.32 19.02 19.23
C PRO A 27 21.19 20.00 18.42
N GLY A 28 20.67 21.20 18.18
CA GLY A 28 21.35 22.23 17.39
C GLY A 28 21.17 22.11 15.87
N LEU A 29 20.60 21.01 15.36
CA LEU A 29 20.28 20.88 13.94
C LEU A 29 18.84 21.33 13.65
N LYS A 30 18.66 22.02 12.52
CA LYS A 30 17.35 22.33 11.94
C LYS A 30 16.58 21.02 11.72
N PRO A 31 15.37 20.88 12.28
CA PRO A 31 14.58 19.66 12.14
C PRO A 31 14.00 19.54 10.73
N LEU A 32 13.60 18.31 10.39
CA LEU A 32 12.97 18.00 9.11
C LEU A 32 11.71 18.87 8.89
N PRO A 33 11.58 19.63 7.80
CA PRO A 33 10.33 20.31 7.49
C PRO A 33 9.25 19.31 7.09
N HIS A 34 7.98 19.72 7.14
CA HIS A 34 6.89 18.88 6.65
C HIS A 34 7.01 18.72 5.12
N PRO A 35 6.90 17.49 4.57
CA PRO A 35 6.88 17.30 3.12
C PRO A 35 5.74 18.04 2.44
N VAL A 36 6.04 18.73 1.34
CA VAL A 36 5.04 19.47 0.56
C VAL A 36 4.04 18.49 -0.05
N LEU A 37 2.75 18.78 0.11
CA LEU A 37 1.68 18.00 -0.51
C LEU A 37 1.55 18.41 -1.98
N THR A 38 1.52 17.44 -2.89
CA THR A 38 1.44 17.71 -4.33
C THR A 38 0.04 17.44 -4.89
N HIS A 39 -0.71 16.53 -4.27
CA HIS A 39 -2.02 16.08 -4.72
C HIS A 39 -3.11 16.33 -3.67
N ALA A 40 -4.30 16.71 -4.13
CA ALA A 40 -5.45 16.99 -3.29
C ALA A 40 -6.01 15.73 -2.61
N HIS A 41 -6.78 15.91 -1.54
CA HIS A 41 -7.51 14.80 -0.92
C HIS A 41 -8.74 14.41 -1.76
N PRO A 42 -9.10 13.10 -1.81
CA PRO A 42 -10.37 12.68 -2.36
C PRO A 42 -11.57 13.33 -1.64
N PRO A 43 -12.70 13.53 -2.34
CA PRO A 43 -13.93 14.04 -1.73
C PRO A 43 -14.36 13.22 -0.50
N GLY A 44 -14.80 13.90 0.55
CA GLY A 44 -15.23 13.24 1.80
C GLY A 44 -14.09 12.75 2.70
N THR A 45 -12.84 13.11 2.41
CA THR A 45 -11.72 12.81 3.31
C THR A 45 -11.83 13.60 4.61
N GLY A 46 -12.13 12.91 5.72
CA GLY A 46 -12.23 13.51 7.05
C GLY A 46 -10.87 13.82 7.68
N ARG A 47 -10.86 14.57 8.77
CA ARG A 47 -9.65 14.89 9.57
C ARG A 47 -9.29 13.81 10.58
N ARG A 48 -9.22 12.56 10.14
CA ARG A 48 -8.86 11.41 10.99
C ARG A 48 -7.41 11.51 11.46
N CYS A 49 -7.17 11.51 12.76
CA CYS A 49 -5.87 11.28 13.38
C CYS A 49 -5.72 9.79 13.75
N LEU A 50 -4.48 9.30 13.88
CA LEU A 50 -4.21 7.90 14.23
C LEU A 50 -4.70 7.56 15.65
N GLY A 51 -4.68 8.55 16.54
CA GLY A 51 -5.06 8.48 17.94
C GLY A 51 -4.62 9.74 18.68
N ARG A 52 -4.76 9.74 20.00
CA ARG A 52 -4.24 10.80 20.88
C ARG A 52 -3.08 10.26 21.71
N ALA A 53 -2.06 11.07 21.91
CA ALA A 53 -0.99 10.82 22.86
C ALA A 53 -1.49 10.96 24.30
N VAL A 54 -0.67 10.54 25.27
CA VAL A 54 -0.99 10.58 26.72
C VAL A 54 -1.30 11.99 27.22
N ASN A 55 -0.79 13.03 26.54
CA ASN A 55 -1.08 14.44 26.82
C ASN A 55 -2.36 14.96 26.12
N GLY A 56 -3.15 14.08 25.49
CA GLY A 56 -4.39 14.42 24.79
C GLY A 56 -4.21 14.99 23.37
N VAL A 57 -2.98 15.26 22.94
CA VAL A 57 -2.65 15.82 21.61
C VAL A 57 -2.73 14.72 20.54
N PRO A 58 -3.34 14.95 19.37
CA PRO A 58 -3.39 13.94 18.32
C PRO A 58 -2.00 13.57 17.76
N PHE A 59 -1.81 12.29 17.42
CA PHE A 59 -0.60 11.80 16.72
C PHE A 59 -0.60 12.26 15.27
N GLY A 60 -0.05 13.45 15.06
CA GLY A 60 -0.08 14.17 13.79
C GLY A 60 -1.50 14.58 13.38
N THR A 61 -1.60 15.68 12.65
CA THR A 61 -2.86 16.12 12.05
C THR A 61 -2.76 16.04 10.54
N ARG A 62 -3.83 15.59 9.89
CA ARG A 62 -3.94 15.64 8.43
C ARG A 62 -3.94 17.12 8.02
N ARG A 63 -2.95 17.52 7.24
CA ARG A 63 -2.91 18.85 6.63
C ARG A 63 -3.80 18.88 5.41
N VAL A 64 -4.47 20.01 5.20
CA VAL A 64 -5.27 20.27 4.01
C VAL A 64 -4.82 21.63 3.51
N GLU A 65 -4.13 21.62 2.38
CA GLU A 65 -3.50 22.80 1.77
C GLU A 65 -3.86 22.82 0.28
N PRO A 66 -3.83 24.00 -0.39
CA PRO A 66 -3.93 24.06 -1.84
C PRO A 66 -2.81 23.23 -2.48
N THR A 67 -3.17 22.37 -3.43
CA THR A 67 -2.24 21.47 -4.12
C THR A 67 -2.37 21.65 -5.62
N ALA A 68 -1.29 21.38 -6.35
CA ALA A 68 -1.25 21.60 -7.80
C ALA A 68 -2.08 20.57 -8.57
N PHE A 69 -2.19 19.35 -8.05
CA PHE A 69 -2.83 18.23 -8.74
C PHE A 69 -4.01 17.68 -7.94
N THR A 70 -4.98 17.08 -8.61
CA THR A 70 -6.03 16.26 -7.98
C THR A 70 -5.46 14.90 -7.57
N PHE A 71 -6.16 14.14 -6.72
CA PHE A 71 -5.74 12.76 -6.43
C PHE A 71 -5.81 11.88 -7.70
N VAL A 72 -4.95 10.87 -7.78
CA VAL A 72 -4.93 9.89 -8.88
C VAL A 72 -5.88 8.74 -8.55
N THR A 73 -6.82 8.46 -9.45
CA THR A 73 -7.77 7.36 -9.30
C THR A 73 -7.14 6.01 -9.65
N ALA A 74 -7.77 4.92 -9.21
CA ALA A 74 -7.34 3.56 -9.50
C ALA A 74 -7.34 3.29 -11.02
N SER A 75 -8.36 3.78 -11.74
CA SER A 75 -8.44 3.63 -13.20
C SER A 75 -7.35 4.41 -13.93
N GLU A 76 -7.08 5.67 -13.56
CA GLU A 76 -6.00 6.45 -14.17
C GLU A 76 -4.62 5.80 -13.95
N ALA A 77 -4.36 5.28 -12.76
CA ALA A 77 -3.08 4.63 -12.43
C ALA A 77 -2.82 3.33 -13.21
N THR A 78 -3.84 2.74 -13.84
CA THR A 78 -3.78 1.42 -14.47
C THR A 78 -4.40 1.38 -15.86
N ALA A 79 -4.65 2.54 -16.46
CA ALA A 79 -5.41 2.68 -17.71
C ALA A 79 -4.79 1.97 -18.92
N ASP A 80 -3.47 1.81 -18.93
CA ASP A 80 -2.68 1.17 -19.99
C ASP A 80 -2.50 -0.34 -19.80
N LEU A 81 -2.93 -0.92 -18.68
CA LEU A 81 -2.81 -2.36 -18.47
C LEU A 81 -3.80 -3.10 -19.39
N PRO A 82 -3.34 -4.15 -20.11
CA PRO A 82 -4.20 -4.90 -21.00
C PRO A 82 -5.20 -5.74 -20.20
N HIS A 83 -6.38 -5.95 -20.77
CA HIS A 83 -7.40 -6.80 -20.17
C HIS A 83 -6.95 -8.28 -20.17
N ILE A 84 -6.94 -8.93 -19.00
CA ILE A 84 -6.48 -10.32 -18.81
C ILE A 84 -7.58 -11.28 -18.34
N THR A 85 -8.85 -10.87 -18.38
CA THR A 85 -10.03 -11.69 -18.09
C THR A 85 -10.05 -12.24 -16.65
N ASP A 86 -10.10 -13.55 -16.45
CA ASP A 86 -10.06 -14.20 -15.13
C ASP A 86 -8.63 -14.41 -14.60
N SER A 87 -7.61 -13.99 -15.37
CA SER A 87 -6.19 -14.16 -15.07
C SER A 87 -5.76 -15.63 -14.96
N HIS A 88 -6.56 -16.62 -15.39
CA HIS A 88 -6.24 -18.03 -15.20
C HIS A 88 -4.90 -18.45 -15.85
N VAL A 89 -4.59 -17.91 -17.03
CA VAL A 89 -3.35 -18.18 -17.78
C VAL A 89 -2.13 -17.49 -17.16
N GLN A 90 -2.32 -16.49 -16.28
CA GLN A 90 -1.27 -15.76 -15.55
C GLN A 90 -0.14 -15.19 -16.43
N THR A 91 -0.40 -14.97 -17.73
CA THR A 91 0.59 -14.55 -18.71
C THR A 91 0.18 -13.23 -19.34
N CYS A 92 1.03 -12.22 -19.16
CA CYS A 92 0.93 -10.93 -19.84
C CYS A 92 2.35 -10.54 -20.28
N ILE A 93 2.63 -10.66 -21.58
CA ILE A 93 3.99 -10.49 -22.11
C ILE A 93 4.45 -9.03 -21.95
N SER A 94 3.58 -8.07 -22.26
CA SER A 94 3.89 -6.65 -22.14
C SER A 94 4.13 -6.20 -20.70
N PHE A 95 3.49 -6.87 -19.72
CA PHE A 95 3.60 -6.54 -18.30
C PHE A 95 3.75 -7.84 -17.47
N PRO A 96 4.99 -8.32 -17.23
CA PRO A 96 5.21 -9.61 -16.56
C PRO A 96 4.64 -9.73 -15.14
N ASP A 97 4.51 -8.61 -14.43
CA ASP A 97 3.88 -8.56 -13.09
C ASP A 97 2.35 -8.37 -13.16
N HIS A 98 1.75 -8.24 -14.35
CA HIS A 98 0.30 -8.14 -14.52
C HIS A 98 -0.36 -9.53 -14.44
N ARG A 99 -0.21 -10.14 -13.28
CA ARG A 99 -0.66 -11.46 -12.88
C ARG A 99 -1.05 -11.46 -11.41
N THR A 100 -1.88 -12.40 -10.96
CA THR A 100 -2.31 -12.43 -9.56
C THR A 100 -1.21 -12.97 -8.64
N SER A 101 -1.24 -12.57 -7.37
CA SER A 101 -0.24 -12.96 -6.36
C SER A 101 -0.43 -14.36 -5.79
N ARG A 102 -1.55 -14.99 -6.12
CA ARG A 102 -1.94 -16.33 -5.68
C ARG A 102 -2.08 -17.19 -6.93
N ASP A 103 -1.85 -18.49 -6.75
CA ASP A 103 -2.16 -19.49 -7.77
C ASP A 103 -3.58 -19.26 -8.30
N PRO A 104 -3.84 -19.61 -9.57
CA PRO A 104 -5.15 -19.48 -10.16
C PRO A 104 -6.19 -20.01 -9.18
N GLU A 105 -7.01 -19.08 -8.73
CA GLU A 105 -7.94 -19.30 -7.63
C GLU A 105 -8.76 -20.56 -7.93
N ARG A 106 -8.94 -21.42 -6.91
CA ARG A 106 -9.71 -22.67 -7.04
C ARG A 106 -11.01 -22.37 -7.79
N TRP A 107 -11.49 -23.31 -8.59
CA TRP A 107 -12.71 -23.17 -9.42
C TRP A 107 -13.84 -22.44 -8.66
N LEU A 108 -14.00 -22.80 -7.38
CA LEU A 108 -14.96 -22.20 -6.47
C LEU A 108 -14.76 -20.68 -6.26
N THR A 109 -13.54 -20.23 -5.98
CA THR A 109 -13.25 -18.80 -5.81
C THR A 109 -13.52 -18.03 -7.11
N ARG A 110 -13.14 -18.58 -8.27
CA ARG A 110 -13.43 -17.92 -9.56
C ARG A 110 -14.94 -17.77 -9.77
N ASN A 111 -15.72 -18.79 -9.44
CA ASN A 111 -17.19 -18.71 -9.46
C ASN A 111 -17.74 -17.67 -8.48
N LEU A 112 -17.17 -17.56 -7.28
CA LEU A 112 -17.56 -16.51 -6.32
C LEU A 112 -17.30 -15.12 -6.90
N ILE A 113 -16.13 -14.89 -7.50
CA ILE A 113 -15.79 -13.61 -8.15
C ILE A 113 -16.70 -13.32 -9.35
N ALA A 114 -17.10 -14.35 -10.09
CA ALA A 114 -18.03 -14.22 -11.22
C ALA A 114 -19.42 -13.74 -10.77
N MET A 115 -19.92 -14.21 -9.63
CA MET A 115 -21.24 -13.85 -9.10
C MET A 115 -21.28 -12.48 -8.42
N VAL A 116 -20.15 -11.91 -8.00
CA VAL A 116 -20.13 -10.55 -7.45
C VAL A 116 -20.47 -9.55 -8.57
N PRO A 117 -21.55 -8.76 -8.46
CA PRO A 117 -21.95 -7.83 -9.51
C PRO A 117 -20.83 -6.86 -9.87
N ARG A 118 -20.70 -6.55 -11.17
CA ARG A 118 -19.80 -5.50 -11.68
C ARG A 118 -20.42 -4.12 -11.53
N TYR A 119 -21.71 -4.03 -11.84
CA TYR A 119 -22.49 -2.79 -11.85
C TYR A 119 -23.17 -2.59 -10.50
N SER A 120 -22.37 -2.19 -9.52
CA SER A 120 -22.69 -1.40 -8.33
C SER A 120 -21.48 -1.47 -7.40
N LEU A 121 -20.67 -0.41 -7.42
CA LEU A 121 -19.33 -0.37 -6.82
C LEU A 121 -19.30 -0.52 -5.28
N LYS A 122 -20.47 -0.62 -4.64
CA LYS A 122 -20.65 -0.84 -3.20
C LYS A 122 -21.24 -2.22 -2.88
N GLN A 123 -21.24 -3.16 -3.83
CA GLN A 123 -21.61 -4.55 -3.56
C GLN A 123 -20.45 -5.31 -2.92
N ASN A 124 -20.81 -6.18 -2.00
CA ASN A 124 -19.94 -7.15 -1.34
C ASN A 124 -20.68 -8.49 -1.30
N PHE A 125 -20.06 -9.51 -0.71
CA PHE A 125 -20.69 -10.83 -0.63
C PHE A 125 -22.07 -10.81 0.03
N VAL A 126 -22.20 -10.20 1.22
CA VAL A 126 -23.47 -10.18 1.97
C VAL A 126 -24.56 -9.42 1.24
N ARG A 127 -24.25 -8.27 0.63
CA ARG A 127 -25.23 -7.53 -0.18
C ARG A 127 -25.64 -8.34 -1.42
N ALA A 128 -24.72 -9.02 -2.08
CA ALA A 128 -25.05 -9.90 -3.20
C ALA A 128 -25.97 -11.05 -2.78
N VAL A 129 -25.79 -11.59 -1.56
CA VAL A 129 -26.71 -12.57 -0.96
C VAL A 129 -28.08 -11.96 -0.69
N GLN A 130 -28.14 -10.77 -0.08
CA GLN A 130 -29.39 -10.06 0.25
C GLN A 130 -30.21 -9.71 -1.00
N HIS A 131 -29.54 -9.39 -2.11
CA HIS A 131 -30.19 -9.14 -3.39
C HIS A 131 -30.56 -10.41 -4.18
N GLY A 132 -30.24 -11.60 -3.65
CA GLY A 132 -30.57 -12.87 -4.30
C GLY A 132 -29.66 -13.25 -5.47
N TYR A 133 -28.50 -12.62 -5.63
CA TYR A 133 -27.55 -12.92 -6.73
C TYR A 133 -26.70 -14.17 -6.49
N MET A 134 -26.62 -14.65 -5.25
CA MET A 134 -25.78 -15.78 -4.85
C MET A 134 -26.61 -17.05 -4.68
N ALA A 135 -26.23 -18.10 -5.42
CA ALA A 135 -26.87 -19.41 -5.29
C ALA A 135 -26.59 -20.06 -3.91
N GLN A 136 -27.46 -21.00 -3.51
CA GLN A 136 -27.44 -21.63 -2.18
C GLN A 136 -26.08 -22.27 -1.82
N PRO A 137 -25.44 -23.08 -2.68
CA PRO A 137 -24.16 -23.72 -2.32
C PRO A 137 -23.08 -22.72 -1.91
N GLN A 138 -23.05 -21.55 -2.56
CA GLN A 138 -22.05 -20.52 -2.29
C GLN A 138 -22.38 -19.71 -1.03
N ARG A 139 -23.67 -19.57 -0.70
CA ARG A 139 -24.12 -19.01 0.58
C ARG A 139 -23.68 -19.90 1.75
N GLU A 140 -23.79 -21.21 1.61
CA GLU A 140 -23.44 -22.17 2.68
C GLU A 140 -21.94 -22.20 2.98
N MET A 141 -21.09 -21.90 1.98
CA MET A 141 -19.63 -21.83 2.15
C MET A 141 -19.15 -20.56 2.86
N HIS A 142 -20.01 -19.57 2.99
CA HIS A 142 -19.67 -18.33 3.66
C HIS A 142 -19.68 -18.53 5.18
N ASP A 143 -18.66 -18.00 5.86
CA ASP A 143 -18.56 -18.09 7.32
C ASP A 143 -19.56 -17.16 8.00
N TRP A 144 -20.81 -17.62 8.07
CA TRP A 144 -21.84 -16.92 8.81
C TRP A 144 -21.62 -16.97 10.31
N ARG A 145 -20.63 -17.64 10.90
CA ARG A 145 -20.46 -17.59 12.38
C ARG A 145 -19.74 -16.32 12.82
N ASN A 146 -18.91 -15.76 11.95
CA ASN A 146 -18.15 -14.55 12.22
C ASN A 146 -19.03 -13.28 12.07
N PRO A 147 -19.17 -12.44 13.13
CA PRO A 147 -20.01 -11.24 13.06
C PRO A 147 -19.52 -10.22 12.03
N PHE A 148 -18.21 -10.10 11.81
CA PHE A 148 -17.66 -9.20 10.80
C PHE A 148 -17.97 -9.66 9.36
N GLN A 149 -18.22 -10.95 9.19
CA GLN A 149 -18.68 -11.54 7.95
C GLN A 149 -20.22 -11.55 7.85
N ARG A 150 -20.95 -10.96 8.81
CA ARG A 150 -22.41 -10.71 8.64
C ARG A 150 -22.70 -9.26 8.27
N ASP A 151 -21.75 -8.36 8.51
CA ASP A 151 -21.93 -6.93 8.33
C ASP A 151 -22.15 -6.57 6.84
N PRO A 152 -23.30 -5.97 6.46
CA PRO A 152 -23.53 -5.49 5.10
C PRO A 152 -22.53 -4.44 4.62
N ASN A 153 -21.74 -3.84 5.51
CA ASN A 153 -20.69 -2.87 5.20
C ASN A 153 -19.29 -3.46 5.15
N MET A 154 -19.14 -4.77 5.30
CA MET A 154 -17.87 -5.45 5.10
C MET A 154 -17.31 -5.19 3.70
N ARG A 155 -16.03 -5.49 3.53
CA ARG A 155 -15.31 -5.37 2.26
C ARG A 155 -15.00 -6.72 1.63
N SER A 156 -15.40 -7.83 2.25
CA SER A 156 -15.23 -9.17 1.70
C SER A 156 -15.83 -9.27 0.30
N TRP A 157 -15.09 -9.85 -0.63
CA TRP A 157 -15.47 -10.05 -2.03
C TRP A 157 -15.96 -8.78 -2.73
N SER A 158 -15.39 -7.62 -2.38
CA SER A 158 -15.78 -6.36 -2.98
C SER A 158 -14.86 -5.97 -4.14
N ARG A 159 -15.44 -5.32 -5.16
CA ARG A 159 -14.69 -4.74 -6.28
C ARG A 159 -14.06 -3.41 -5.90
N ALA A 160 -12.85 -3.16 -6.38
CA ALA A 160 -12.22 -1.84 -6.30
C ALA A 160 -13.08 -0.79 -7.02
N ASN A 161 -12.98 0.47 -6.57
CA ASN A 161 -13.70 1.58 -7.21
C ASN A 161 -12.75 2.23 -8.25
N PRO A 162 -13.07 2.20 -9.55
CA PRO A 162 -12.21 2.79 -10.57
C PRO A 162 -12.03 4.30 -10.41
N HIS A 163 -13.04 5.00 -9.89
CA HIS A 163 -13.04 6.47 -9.70
C HIS A 163 -12.55 6.90 -8.32
N GLY A 164 -12.08 5.95 -7.51
CA GLY A 164 -11.52 6.21 -6.18
C GLY A 164 -10.10 5.70 -6.07
N LEU A 165 -9.54 5.76 -4.87
CA LEU A 165 -8.26 5.14 -4.56
C LEU A 165 -8.42 3.62 -4.43
N PHE A 166 -7.36 2.88 -4.76
CA PHE A 166 -7.20 1.51 -4.28
C PHE A 166 -7.27 1.48 -2.75
N GLN A 167 -7.90 0.43 -2.21
CA GLN A 167 -7.78 0.16 -0.79
C GLN A 167 -6.30 -0.09 -0.43
N THR A 168 -5.92 0.15 0.83
CA THR A 168 -4.60 -0.23 1.35
C THR A 168 -4.19 -1.62 0.87
N ILE A 169 -3.17 -1.67 0.03
CA ILE A 169 -2.53 -2.91 -0.41
C ILE A 169 -1.87 -3.51 0.83
N SER A 170 -2.47 -4.59 1.32
CA SER A 170 -1.98 -5.37 2.45
C SER A 170 -0.91 -6.37 1.98
N THR A 171 -0.32 -7.09 2.93
CA THR A 171 0.73 -8.08 2.66
C THR A 171 0.25 -9.34 1.93
N ALA A 172 -1.06 -9.52 1.81
CA ALA A 172 -1.65 -10.63 1.07
C ALA A 172 -3.00 -10.23 0.46
N CYS A 173 -3.23 -10.62 -0.79
CA CYS A 173 -4.51 -10.41 -1.47
C CYS A 173 -5.57 -11.38 -0.93
N ARG A 174 -6.38 -10.96 0.04
CA ARG A 174 -7.37 -11.80 0.72
C ARG A 174 -8.79 -11.34 0.42
N PRO A 175 -9.47 -11.91 -0.60
CA PRO A 175 -10.84 -11.48 -0.93
C PRO A 175 -11.84 -11.77 0.19
N ARG A 176 -11.64 -12.80 1.00
CA ARG A 176 -12.52 -13.13 2.15
C ARG A 176 -12.37 -12.17 3.34
N ASP A 177 -11.40 -11.25 3.35
CA ASP A 177 -11.16 -10.40 4.51
C ASP A 177 -12.28 -9.35 4.68
N ALA A 178 -12.93 -9.32 5.84
CA ALA A 178 -14.03 -8.39 6.10
C ALA A 178 -13.60 -6.91 6.06
N PHE A 179 -12.33 -6.61 6.32
CA PHE A 179 -11.79 -5.25 6.39
C PHE A 179 -10.98 -4.88 5.15
N HIS A 180 -10.27 -5.82 4.55
CA HIS A 180 -9.34 -5.60 3.44
C HIS A 180 -9.72 -6.33 2.15
N GLY A 181 -10.91 -6.93 2.08
CA GLY A 181 -11.35 -7.76 0.95
C GLY A 181 -11.73 -7.02 -0.33
N ARG A 182 -11.56 -5.69 -0.40
CA ARG A 182 -11.80 -4.93 -1.64
C ARG A 182 -10.60 -5.05 -2.58
N VAL A 183 -10.42 -6.26 -3.10
CA VAL A 183 -9.25 -6.66 -3.89
C VAL A 183 -9.64 -7.31 -5.22
N LEU A 184 -10.91 -7.20 -5.63
CA LEU A 184 -11.38 -7.66 -6.94
C LEU A 184 -11.23 -6.51 -7.95
N HIS A 185 -10.88 -6.83 -9.19
CA HIS A 185 -10.88 -5.83 -10.26
C HIS A 185 -12.31 -5.29 -10.50
N TRP A 186 -12.43 -4.01 -10.90
CA TRP A 186 -13.75 -3.38 -11.08
C TRP A 186 -14.54 -3.94 -12.25
N GLN A 187 -13.87 -4.32 -13.33
CA GLN A 187 -14.50 -4.85 -14.55
C GLN A 187 -14.28 -6.36 -14.74
N GLU A 188 -13.10 -6.86 -14.37
CA GLU A 188 -12.67 -8.22 -14.67
C GLU A 188 -13.01 -9.20 -13.53
N HIS A 189 -13.23 -10.47 -13.87
CA HIS A 189 -13.55 -11.52 -12.90
C HIS A 189 -12.29 -12.11 -12.24
N ARG A 190 -11.41 -11.23 -11.75
CA ARG A 190 -10.14 -11.58 -11.13
C ARG A 190 -9.86 -10.74 -9.90
N LEU A 191 -8.86 -11.17 -9.15
CA LEU A 191 -8.22 -10.35 -8.13
C LEU A 191 -7.32 -9.29 -8.78
N LEU A 192 -6.95 -8.30 -8.00
CA LEU A 192 -5.90 -7.37 -8.37
C LEU A 192 -4.57 -8.11 -8.61
N THR A 193 -3.86 -7.67 -9.63
CA THR A 193 -2.55 -8.15 -10.04
C THR A 193 -1.45 -7.49 -9.23
N ILE A 194 -0.27 -8.10 -9.26
CA ILE A 194 0.93 -7.52 -8.65
C ILE A 194 1.24 -6.17 -9.31
N MET A 195 1.07 -6.04 -10.63
CA MET A 195 1.26 -4.78 -11.36
C MET A 195 0.34 -3.65 -10.87
N GLU A 196 -0.96 -3.92 -10.72
CA GLU A 196 -1.90 -2.92 -10.20
C GLU A 196 -1.53 -2.51 -8.77
N ALA A 197 -1.12 -3.47 -7.93
CA ALA A 197 -0.67 -3.19 -6.57
C ALA A 197 0.63 -2.38 -6.52
N ARG A 198 1.58 -2.65 -7.42
CA ARG A 198 2.84 -1.92 -7.59
C ARG A 198 2.57 -0.47 -7.93
N ARG A 199 1.75 -0.22 -8.95
CA ARG A 199 1.38 1.13 -9.39
C ARG A 199 0.58 1.89 -8.33
N ALA A 200 -0.31 1.20 -7.60
CA ALA A 200 -0.98 1.80 -6.46
C ALA A 200 0.02 2.33 -5.40
N GLN A 201 1.12 1.62 -5.15
CA GLN A 201 2.21 2.04 -4.24
C GLN A 201 3.24 3.00 -4.89
N GLY A 202 3.12 3.26 -6.20
CA GLY A 202 4.02 4.12 -6.97
C GLY A 202 5.38 3.47 -7.30
N PHE A 203 5.48 2.15 -7.31
CA PHE A 203 6.68 1.48 -7.86
C PHE A 203 6.84 1.80 -9.33
N LEU A 204 8.07 2.06 -9.77
CA LEU A 204 8.36 2.23 -11.19
C LEU A 204 8.24 0.88 -11.91
N ASP A 205 7.73 0.88 -13.13
CA ASP A 205 7.47 -0.36 -13.89
C ASP A 205 8.76 -1.15 -14.19
N HIS A 206 9.89 -0.46 -14.32
CA HIS A 206 11.20 -1.07 -14.56
C HIS A 206 11.88 -1.61 -13.28
N GLU A 207 11.35 -1.34 -12.09
CA GLU A 207 11.90 -1.90 -10.85
C GLU A 207 11.64 -3.41 -10.78
N VAL A 208 12.69 -4.22 -10.64
CA VAL A 208 12.52 -5.67 -10.55
C VAL A 208 12.25 -6.08 -9.09
N ILE A 209 11.14 -6.80 -8.86
CA ILE A 209 10.84 -7.44 -7.56
C ILE A 209 11.00 -8.94 -7.72
N VAL A 210 12.01 -9.50 -7.07
CA VAL A 210 12.38 -10.91 -7.18
C VAL A 210 11.57 -11.76 -6.19
N GLY A 211 11.30 -13.02 -6.58
CA GLY A 211 10.67 -14.03 -5.74
C GLY A 211 9.34 -14.57 -6.30
N LEU A 212 8.68 -15.41 -5.50
CA LEU A 212 7.36 -15.96 -5.81
C LEU A 212 6.29 -14.85 -5.89
N PRO A 213 5.20 -15.01 -6.67
CA PRO A 213 4.13 -14.02 -6.79
C PRO A 213 3.60 -13.50 -5.44
N SER A 214 3.42 -14.38 -4.46
CA SER A 214 2.98 -14.04 -3.10
C SER A 214 4.01 -13.22 -2.34
N SER A 215 5.30 -13.56 -2.47
CA SER A 215 6.41 -12.80 -1.90
C SER A 215 6.52 -11.40 -2.51
N ARG A 216 6.36 -11.26 -3.83
CA ARG A 216 6.37 -9.95 -4.50
C ARG A 216 5.23 -9.07 -3.99
N TRP A 217 4.02 -9.61 -3.89
CA TRP A 217 2.90 -8.89 -3.30
C TRP A 217 3.19 -8.45 -1.86
N ARG A 218 3.78 -9.34 -1.04
CA ARG A 218 4.16 -9.01 0.34
C ARG A 218 5.17 -7.87 0.40
N ILE A 219 6.16 -7.85 -0.49
CA ILE A 219 7.13 -6.74 -0.62
C ILE A 219 6.39 -5.44 -0.92
N VAL A 220 5.52 -5.43 -1.93
CA VAL A 220 4.72 -4.25 -2.30
C VAL A 220 3.82 -3.78 -1.16
N GLY A 221 3.16 -4.70 -0.45
CA GLY A 221 2.28 -4.39 0.67
C GLY A 221 3.01 -3.83 1.90
N ASN A 222 4.20 -4.33 2.20
CA ASN A 222 5.02 -3.85 3.33
C ASN A 222 5.69 -2.50 3.05
N SER A 223 5.98 -2.21 1.79
CA SER A 223 6.72 -1.02 1.40
C SER A 223 6.02 0.28 1.79
N VAL A 224 6.84 1.32 1.95
CA VAL A 224 6.38 2.71 1.96
C VAL A 224 6.10 3.12 0.52
N ALA A 225 5.01 3.85 0.29
CA ALA A 225 4.67 4.35 -1.04
C ALA A 225 5.83 5.20 -1.57
N ARG A 226 6.30 4.91 -2.79
CA ARG A 226 7.48 5.58 -3.36
C ARG A 226 7.34 7.10 -3.42
N PRO A 227 6.17 7.69 -3.79
CA PRO A 227 6.03 9.14 -3.83
C PRO A 227 6.12 9.79 -2.44
N VAL A 228 5.68 9.10 -1.38
CA VAL A 228 5.84 9.56 0.01
C VAL A 228 7.32 9.55 0.40
N ALA A 229 8.02 8.47 0.07
CA ALA A 229 9.46 8.36 0.33
C ALA A 229 10.25 9.45 -0.39
N LEU A 230 9.87 9.78 -1.63
CA LEU A 230 10.45 10.91 -2.38
C LEU A 230 10.19 12.25 -1.68
N GLY A 231 8.95 12.53 -1.26
CA GLY A 231 8.61 13.76 -0.54
C GLY A 231 9.40 13.91 0.76
N LEU A 232 9.54 12.82 1.54
CA LEU A 232 10.40 12.79 2.74
C LEU A 232 11.87 13.03 2.38
N GLY A 233 12.38 12.43 1.31
CA GLY A 233 13.75 12.63 0.85
C GLY A 233 14.04 14.08 0.47
N MET A 234 13.10 14.77 -0.17
CA MET A 234 13.21 16.20 -0.47
C MET A 234 13.27 17.05 0.80
N SER A 235 12.42 16.76 1.79
CA SER A 235 12.48 17.43 3.09
C SER A 235 13.79 17.16 3.81
N ILE A 236 14.34 15.95 3.72
CA ILE A 236 15.64 15.60 4.34
C ILE A 236 16.74 16.43 3.69
N ARG A 237 16.74 16.52 2.36
CA ARG A 237 17.69 17.36 1.62
C ARG A 237 17.59 18.83 2.03
N GLU A 238 16.39 19.37 2.21
CA GLU A 238 16.21 20.76 2.65
C GLU A 238 16.75 20.98 4.07
N ALA A 239 16.45 20.06 5.00
CA ALA A 239 16.99 20.11 6.35
C ALA A 239 18.52 20.00 6.34
N TRP A 240 19.08 19.14 5.49
CA TRP A 240 20.52 19.00 5.32
C TRP A 240 21.16 20.29 4.84
N LEU A 241 20.62 20.92 3.80
CA LEU A 241 21.14 22.19 3.27
C LEU A 241 21.02 23.33 4.29
N GLY A 242 19.94 23.37 5.06
CA GLY A 242 19.78 24.33 6.16
C GLY A 242 20.71 24.08 7.36
N ASN A 243 21.37 22.93 7.41
CA ASN A 243 22.38 22.57 8.42
C ASN A 243 23.80 22.52 7.84
N ALA A 244 23.98 22.79 6.54
CA ALA A 244 25.30 22.82 5.93
C ALA A 244 26.12 23.94 6.59
N PRO A 245 27.38 23.69 6.95
CA PRO A 245 28.23 24.74 7.48
C PRO A 245 28.36 25.85 6.42
N ASP A 246 28.24 27.10 6.84
CA ASP A 246 28.63 28.24 5.99
C ASP A 246 30.08 28.00 5.56
N ASP A 247 30.35 27.89 4.26
CA ASP A 247 31.71 27.71 3.69
C ASP A 247 32.68 28.86 4.04
N ARG A 248 32.23 29.85 4.82
CA ARG A 248 33.01 30.98 5.33
C ARG A 248 33.78 30.67 6.61
N GLY A 249 34.45 29.51 6.67
CA GLY A 249 35.64 29.35 7.53
C GLY A 249 35.66 28.25 8.58
N SER A 250 34.95 27.13 8.42
CA SER A 250 35.12 25.99 9.34
C SER A 250 35.68 24.76 8.62
N LYS A 251 36.95 24.44 8.90
CA LYS A 251 37.58 23.16 8.54
C LYS A 251 36.82 22.04 9.24
N ARG A 252 36.00 21.27 8.53
CA ARG A 252 35.34 20.10 9.11
C ARG A 252 36.21 18.86 8.92
N ALA A 253 36.43 18.13 10.01
CA ALA A 253 36.95 16.76 9.98
C ALA A 253 36.02 15.89 9.13
N GLU A 254 36.61 15.08 8.26
CA GLU A 254 35.88 14.23 7.31
C GLU A 254 34.92 13.26 8.03
N PRO A 255 33.71 13.04 7.47
CA PRO A 255 32.80 12.04 8.00
C PRO A 255 33.41 10.64 7.78
N ARG A 256 33.90 10.01 8.85
CA ARG A 256 34.19 8.57 8.85
C ARG A 256 32.86 7.82 8.77
N VAL A 257 32.47 7.42 7.57
CA VAL A 257 31.47 6.37 7.39
C VAL A 257 32.15 5.06 7.77
N VAL A 258 31.98 4.63 9.02
CA VAL A 258 32.36 3.28 9.43
C VAL A 258 31.30 2.34 8.87
N VAL A 259 31.54 1.82 7.67
CA VAL A 259 30.83 0.63 7.19
C VAL A 259 31.51 -0.55 7.87
N GLU A 260 30.94 -1.03 8.97
CA GLU A 260 31.29 -2.36 9.47
C GLU A 260 30.76 -3.39 8.46
N VAL A 261 31.62 -3.78 7.53
CA VAL A 261 31.43 -4.99 6.75
C VAL A 261 31.65 -6.15 7.72
N ARG A 262 30.57 -6.78 8.17
CA ARG A 262 30.66 -8.07 8.87
C ARG A 262 31.01 -9.11 7.82
N ASP A 263 32.27 -9.53 7.79
CA ASP A 263 32.71 -10.65 6.96
C ASP A 263 32.01 -11.94 7.40
N ALA A 264 31.52 -12.71 6.43
CA ALA A 264 30.78 -13.96 6.62
C ALA A 264 31.66 -15.13 7.12
N SER A 265 32.93 -14.87 7.49
CA SER A 265 33.86 -15.89 7.96
C SER A 265 33.74 -16.19 9.47
N THR A 266 33.04 -15.37 10.25
CA THR A 266 32.93 -15.55 11.72
C THR A 266 31.73 -16.39 12.18
N GLU A 267 30.83 -16.79 11.28
CA GLU A 267 29.71 -17.71 11.62
C GLU A 267 30.11 -19.20 11.59
N ALA A 268 31.32 -19.53 11.09
CA ALA A 268 31.80 -20.90 11.02
C ALA A 268 32.41 -21.43 12.35
N GLU A 269 32.90 -20.55 13.24
CA GLU A 269 33.51 -20.97 14.52
C GLU A 269 32.47 -21.19 15.64
N PHE A 270 31.29 -20.56 15.56
CA PHE A 270 30.24 -20.75 16.57
C PHE A 270 29.40 -22.02 16.38
N ALA A 271 29.49 -22.68 15.21
CA ALA A 271 28.77 -23.92 14.94
C ALA A 271 29.52 -25.18 15.43
N SER A 272 30.83 -25.09 15.73
CA SER A 272 31.63 -26.22 16.21
C SER A 272 31.64 -26.41 17.73
N GLU A 273 31.21 -25.42 18.52
CA GLU A 273 31.15 -25.53 20.00
C GLU A 273 29.76 -25.89 20.54
N ALA A 274 28.73 -25.98 19.69
CA ALA A 274 27.37 -26.40 20.09
C ALA A 274 27.06 -27.88 19.76
N GLY A 275 28.09 -28.66 19.38
CA GLY A 275 28.01 -30.09 19.07
C GLY A 275 29.03 -30.88 19.88
N SER A 276 28.83 -30.95 21.19
CA SER A 276 29.50 -31.89 22.09
C SER A 276 28.53 -32.31 23.20
#